data_AF-A0A8S2SSN9-F1
#
_entry.id   AF-A0A8S2SSN9-F1
#
_cell.length_a   1.000
_cell.length_b   1.000
_cell.length_c   1.000
_cell.angle_alpha   90.00
_cell.angle_beta   90.00
_cell.angle_gamma   90.00
#
_symmetry.space_group_name_H-M   'P 1'
#
loop_
_entity.id
_entity.type
_entity.pdbx_description
1 polymer ?
#
loop_
_entity_poly.entity_id
_entity_poly.type
_entity_poly.pdbx_seq_one_letter_code
_entity_poly.pdbx_strand_id
1 'polypeptide(L)' 'MYPSWGHDIDKKTTPFHLNREYHVSFDKEFIGKEALLKQRKVGIQKRFVQFLLENHNLDADPW' A
#
# COMPACT_ATOMS: atom_id res chain seq x y z
N MET A 1 10.58 6.94 -0.53
CA MET A 1 10.46 5.48 -0.73
C MET A 1 9.31 5.20 -1.71
N TYR A 2 9.55 4.43 -2.75
CA TYR A 2 8.53 4.02 -3.70
C TYR A 2 8.27 2.52 -3.53
N PRO A 3 7.02 2.09 -3.36
CA PRO A 3 6.71 0.69 -3.22
C PRO A 3 6.95 -0.01 -4.56
N SER A 4 7.71 -1.09 -4.52
CA SER A 4 8.11 -1.88 -5.67
C SER A 4 7.16 -3.06 -5.88
N TRP A 5 6.86 -3.35 -7.13
CA TRP A 5 6.01 -4.49 -7.48
C TRP A 5 6.79 -5.81 -7.28
N GLY A 6 6.17 -6.78 -6.62
CA GLY A 6 6.77 -8.08 -6.29
C GLY A 6 7.46 -8.15 -4.92
N HIS A 7 7.86 -7.02 -4.33
CA HIS A 7 8.41 -6.98 -2.97
C HIS A 7 7.42 -6.32 -1.99
N ASP A 8 7.01 -5.07 -2.26
CA ASP A 8 6.12 -4.30 -1.39
C ASP A 8 4.63 -4.44 -1.79
N ILE A 9 4.37 -4.64 -3.08
CA ILE A 9 3.03 -4.72 -3.67
C ILE A 9 2.87 -6.03 -4.43
N ASP A 10 1.79 -6.75 -4.16
CA ASP A 10 1.37 -7.94 -4.92
C ASP A 10 -0.13 -7.84 -5.26
N LYS A 11 -0.69 -8.83 -5.97
CA LYS A 11 -2.10 -8.94 -6.38
C LYS A 11 -3.09 -8.84 -5.21
N LYS A 12 -2.63 -9.10 -3.99
CA LYS A 12 -3.43 -9.02 -2.75
C LYS A 12 -3.40 -7.63 -2.11
N THR A 13 -2.46 -6.78 -2.50
CA THR A 13 -2.26 -5.45 -1.92
C THR A 13 -3.08 -4.44 -2.71
N THR A 14 -4.11 -3.89 -2.07
CA THR A 14 -4.98 -2.89 -2.70
C THR A 14 -4.51 -1.47 -2.42
N PRO A 15 -4.88 -0.46 -3.23
CA PRO A 15 -4.47 0.93 -3.04
C PRO A 15 -4.78 1.50 -1.65
N PHE A 16 -5.82 0.98 -0.98
CA PHE A 16 -6.16 1.35 0.40
C PHE A 16 -5.10 0.89 1.41
N HIS A 17 -4.51 -0.29 1.23
CA HIS A 17 -3.44 -0.78 2.11
C HIS A 17 -2.21 0.13 2.05
N LEU A 18 -1.96 0.76 0.91
CA LEU A 18 -0.81 1.63 0.67
C LEU A 18 -1.05 3.10 1.06
N ASN A 19 -2.24 3.46 1.58
CA ASN A 19 -2.68 4.85 1.73
C ASN A 19 -2.55 5.66 0.42
N ARG A 20 -2.71 5.00 -0.74
CA ARG A 20 -2.63 5.61 -2.07
C ARG A 20 -4.00 5.69 -2.76
N GLU A 21 -5.06 5.76 -1.97
CA GLU A 21 -6.43 5.89 -2.44
C GLU A 21 -6.65 7.11 -3.36
N TYR A 22 -5.87 8.19 -3.17
CA TYR A 22 -5.93 9.39 -3.99
C TYR A 22 -5.49 9.19 -5.46
N HIS A 23 -4.80 8.10 -5.78
CA HIS A 23 -4.47 7.75 -7.17
C HIS A 23 -5.64 7.06 -7.89
N VAL A 24 -6.70 6.67 -7.18
CA VAL A 24 -7.84 5.93 -7.75
C VAL A 24 -9.03 6.88 -7.92
N SER A 25 -9.38 7.17 -9.18
CA SER A 25 -10.60 7.92 -9.50
C SER A 25 -11.81 6.97 -9.54
N PHE A 26 -12.67 7.04 -8.53
CA PHE A 26 -13.90 6.23 -8.46
C PHE A 26 -15.02 6.70 -9.40
N ASP A 27 -14.87 7.87 -10.03
CA ASP A 27 -15.85 8.41 -10.97
C ASP A 27 -15.78 7.73 -12.34
N LYS A 28 -14.64 7.10 -12.68
CA LYS A 28 -14.43 6.39 -13.95
C LYS A 28 -14.84 4.92 -13.84
N GLU A 29 -15.11 4.26 -14.97
CA GLU A 29 -15.26 2.81 -15.03
C GLU A 29 -13.91 2.13 -15.26
N PHE A 30 -13.61 1.10 -14.46
CA PHE A 30 -12.37 0.33 -14.55
C PHE A 30 -12.54 -1.04 -13.90
N ILE A 31 -11.66 -1.98 -14.27
CA ILE A 31 -11.65 -3.34 -13.73
C ILE A 31 -11.31 -3.31 -12.23
N GLY A 32 -12.19 -3.89 -11.39
CA GLY A 32 -11.99 -3.95 -9.95
C GLY A 32 -12.61 -2.80 -9.14
N LYS A 33 -13.29 -1.85 -9.80
CA LYS A 33 -13.99 -0.73 -9.13
C LYS A 33 -14.95 -1.19 -8.04
N GLU A 34 -15.83 -2.14 -8.34
CA GLU A 34 -16.80 -2.66 -7.37
C GLU A 34 -16.13 -3.33 -6.16
N ALA A 35 -15.06 -4.07 -6.40
CA ALA A 35 -14.29 -4.73 -5.35
C ALA A 35 -13.66 -3.69 -4.40
N LEU A 36 -13.10 -2.60 -4.94
CA LEU A 36 -12.58 -1.50 -4.14
C LEU A 36 -13.67 -0.74 -3.38
N LEU A 37 -14.84 -0.52 -3.98
CA LEU A 37 -15.97 0.11 -3.28
C LEU A 37 -16.48 -0.74 -2.11
N LYS A 38 -16.58 -2.06 -2.29
CA LYS A 38 -16.90 -2.99 -1.21
C LYS A 38 -15.85 -2.94 -0.10
N GLN A 39 -14.56 -2.96 -0.47
CA GLN A 39 -13.47 -2.88 0.50
C GLN A 39 -13.47 -1.55 1.27
N ARG A 40 -13.78 -0.43 0.61
CA ARG A 40 -13.91 0.89 1.26
C ARG A 40 -15.01 0.90 2.33
N LYS A 41 -16.13 0.21 2.10
CA LYS A 41 -17.23 0.09 3.07
C LYS A 41 -16.88 -0.82 4.25
N VAL A 42 -16.17 -1.93 4.00
CA VAL A 42 -15.77 -2.89 5.04
C VAL A 42 -14.60 -2.37 5.88
N GLY A 43 -13.74 -1.54 5.30
CA GLY A 43 -12.50 -1.08 5.90
C GLY A 43 -11.31 -2.01 5.61
N ILE A 44 -10.11 -1.52 5.86
CA ILE A 44 -8.85 -2.29 5.72
C ILE A 44 -8.45 -2.90 7.06
N GLN A 45 -7.95 -4.14 7.03
CA GLN A 45 -7.44 -4.82 8.24
C GLN A 45 -5.93 -4.64 8.42
N LYS A 46 -5.23 -4.17 7.38
CA LYS A 46 -3.77 -3.99 7.37
C LYS A 46 -3.42 -2.69 6.64
N ARG A 47 -2.29 -2.08 7.00
CA ARG A 47 -1.78 -0.84 6.39
C ARG A 47 -0.28 -0.93 6.22
N PHE A 48 0.22 -0.43 5.10
CA PHE A 48 1.64 -0.29 4.83
C PHE A 48 2.19 0.92 5.60
N VAL A 49 3.17 0.69 6.45
CA VAL A 49 3.81 1.70 7.30
C VAL A 49 5.32 1.52 7.25
N GLN A 50 6.04 2.62 7.41
CA GLN A 50 7.49 2.62 7.51
C GLN A 50 7.89 2.72 8.98
N PHE A 51 8.80 1.85 9.42
CA PHE A 51 9.42 1.93 10.74
C PHE A 51 10.80 2.57 10.62
N LEU A 52 11.15 3.42 11.58
CA LEU A 52 12.51 3.91 11.79
C LEU A 52 13.08 3.16 12.99
N LEU A 53 14.19 2.46 12.82
CA LEU A 53 14.83 1.72 13.90
C LEU A 53 15.93 2.57 14.52
N GLU A 54 15.80 2.89 15.81
CA GLU A 54 16.70 3.84 16.48
C GLU A 54 18.15 3.32 16.65
N ASN A 55 18.33 1.99 16.70
CA ASN A 55 19.63 1.35 16.91
C ASN A 55 20.26 0.76 15.63
N HIS A 56 19.72 1.10 14.45
CA HIS A 56 20.34 0.67 13.20
C HIS A 56 21.38 1.72 12.75
N ASN A 57 22.65 1.35 12.87
CA ASN A 57 23.73 2.16 12.31
C ASN A 57 23.83 1.91 10.80
N LEU A 58 23.37 2.86 9.99
CA LEU A 58 23.38 2.80 8.53
C LEU A 58 24.81 2.77 7.94
N ASP A 59 25.82 3.23 8.69
CA ASP A 59 27.22 3.27 8.24
C ASP A 59 27.98 1.98 8.57
N ALA A 60 27.53 1.21 9.57
CA ALA A 60 28.19 -0.03 10.00
C ALA A 60 27.57 -1.29 9.38
N ASP A 61 26.30 -1.24 8.98
CA ASP A 61 25.60 -2.31 8.26
C ASP A 61 25.15 -1.79 6.88
N PRO A 62 26.05 -1.80 5.88
CA PRO A 62 25.71 -1.47 4.50
C PRO A 62 25.03 -2.66 3.81
N TRP A 63 23.98 -3.23 4.42
CA TRP A 63 23.22 -4.41 3.97
C TRP A 63 23.95 -5.74 3.89
#